data_AF-X5WXT2-F1
#
_entry.id   AF-X5WXT2-F1
#
_cell.length_a   1.000
_cell.length_b   1.000
_cell.length_c   1.000
_cell.angle_alpha   90.00
_cell.angle_beta   90.00
_cell.angle_gamma   90.00
#
_symmetry.space_group_name_H-M   'P 1'
#
loop_
_entity.id
_entity.type
_entity.pdbx_description
1 polymer ?
#
loop_
_entity_poly.entity_id
_entity_poly.type
_entity_poly.pdbx_seq_one_letter_code
_entity_poly.pdbx_strand_id
1 'polypeptide(L)'
;MSNGLLPTTLTLPAIDIVRESEGWAGILPDTEQISHPRMRIDETLVLLLFRRLWEEGVQEGDVERYGSVLVTLNAAYDAYQDMVARARRPTLSIADFKALVATLERRAIIRLGELDDELEDIPLTIRALVATVAGDEFLAHLEELLSRPDFQDTDLEPVNNNTDANEEDEA
;
A
#
# COMPACT_ATOMS: atom_id res chain seq x y z
N MET A 1 -42.07 -32.19 -26.55
CA MET A 1 -41.96 -32.29 -25.08
C MET A 1 -40.52 -32.68 -24.74
N SER A 2 -39.94 -31.94 -23.79
CA SER A 2 -38.64 -32.14 -23.12
C SER A 2 -37.35 -31.83 -23.90
N ASN A 3 -36.94 -30.55 -23.81
CA ASN A 3 -35.54 -30.13 -23.81
C ASN A 3 -34.85 -30.66 -22.54
N GLY A 4 -33.80 -31.47 -22.68
CA GLY A 4 -32.87 -31.76 -21.60
C GLY A 4 -31.67 -30.82 -21.69
N LEU A 5 -31.66 -29.76 -20.88
CA LEU A 5 -30.46 -28.95 -20.66
C LEU A 5 -29.44 -29.77 -19.87
N LEU A 6 -28.23 -29.91 -20.41
CA LEU A 6 -27.04 -30.25 -19.62
C LEU A 6 -26.68 -29.06 -18.72
N PRO A 7 -26.19 -29.29 -17.49
CA PRO A 7 -25.69 -28.19 -16.66
C PRO A 7 -24.37 -27.67 -17.26
N THR A 8 -24.40 -26.43 -17.74
CA THR A 8 -23.19 -25.67 -18.10
C THR A 8 -22.34 -25.48 -16.85
N THR A 9 -21.31 -26.31 -16.67
CA THR A 9 -20.26 -26.05 -15.69
C THR A 9 -19.48 -24.85 -16.19
N LEU A 10 -19.67 -23.70 -15.54
CA LEU A 10 -18.92 -22.49 -15.79
C LEU A 10 -17.48 -22.72 -15.28
N THR A 11 -16.59 -23.21 -16.14
CA THR A 11 -15.16 -23.22 -15.85
C THR A 11 -14.66 -21.78 -15.97
N LEU A 12 -14.45 -21.13 -14.83
CA LEU A 12 -13.79 -19.83 -14.75
C LEU A 12 -12.32 -20.00 -15.19
N PRO A 13 -11.79 -19.13 -16.08
CA PRO A 13 -10.38 -19.16 -16.43
C PRO A 13 -9.56 -18.54 -15.29
N ALA A 14 -9.07 -19.36 -14.36
CA ALA A 14 -7.97 -18.95 -13.50
C ALA A 14 -6.69 -18.90 -14.35
N ILE A 15 -6.06 -17.73 -14.47
CA ILE A 15 -4.78 -17.61 -15.18
C ILE A 15 -3.67 -17.97 -14.19
N ASP A 16 -3.02 -19.10 -14.45
CA ASP A 16 -1.82 -19.55 -13.75
C ASP A 16 -0.60 -18.89 -14.42
N ILE A 17 0.08 -18.00 -13.72
CA ILE A 17 1.34 -17.41 -14.21
C ILE A 17 2.49 -18.16 -13.53
N VAL A 18 3.03 -19.15 -14.23
CA VAL A 18 4.27 -19.83 -13.85
C VAL A 18 5.42 -19.23 -14.65
N ARG A 19 6.28 -18.43 -14.02
CA ARG A 19 7.59 -18.05 -14.58
C ARG A 19 8.66 -18.92 -13.95
N GLU A 20 9.01 -20.00 -14.66
CA GLU A 20 10.00 -21.01 -14.23
C GLU A 20 11.40 -20.43 -13.95
N SER A 21 11.72 -19.24 -14.46
CA SER A 21 13.03 -18.59 -14.27
C SER A 21 13.23 -17.98 -12.87
N GLU A 22 12.17 -17.78 -12.08
CA GLU A 22 12.24 -16.98 -10.84
C GLU A 22 11.69 -17.69 -9.59
N GLY A 23 11.21 -18.94 -9.72
CA GLY A 23 10.86 -19.79 -8.56
C GLY A 23 9.61 -19.36 -7.77
N TRP A 24 8.75 -18.50 -8.34
CA TRP A 24 7.48 -18.12 -7.74
C TRP A 24 6.31 -18.68 -8.58
N ALA A 25 5.38 -19.36 -7.91
CA ALA A 25 4.08 -19.73 -8.45
C ALA A 25 3.00 -19.18 -7.51
N GLY A 26 2.03 -18.46 -8.06
CA GLY A 26 0.92 -17.89 -7.33
C GLY A 26 -0.29 -17.73 -8.24
N ILE A 27 -1.48 -18.04 -7.71
CA ILE A 27 -2.74 -17.78 -8.41
C ILE A 27 -2.96 -16.27 -8.38
N LEU A 28 -2.85 -15.62 -9.54
CA LEU A 28 -3.29 -14.24 -9.68
C LEU A 28 -4.79 -14.27 -10.01
N PRO A 29 -5.66 -13.77 -9.13
CA PRO A 29 -7.07 -13.81 -9.39
C PRO A 29 -7.44 -12.80 -10.49
N ASP A 30 -8.46 -13.15 -11.29
CA ASP A 30 -8.90 -12.43 -12.49
C ASP A 30 -9.15 -10.93 -12.21
N THR A 31 -8.45 -10.06 -12.92
CA THR A 31 -8.46 -8.60 -12.72
C THR A 31 -9.81 -7.97 -13.03
N GLU A 32 -10.68 -8.65 -13.79
CA GLU A 32 -12.00 -8.10 -14.18
C GLU A 32 -13.13 -8.35 -13.16
N GLN A 33 -12.92 -9.19 -12.14
CA GLN A 33 -14.03 -9.65 -11.27
C GLN A 33 -13.84 -9.49 -9.76
N ILE A 34 -12.67 -9.04 -9.31
CA ILE A 34 -12.45 -8.81 -7.89
C ILE A 34 -12.78 -7.35 -7.63
N SER A 35 -13.83 -7.11 -6.85
CA SER A 35 -13.92 -5.88 -6.08
C SER A 35 -12.64 -5.78 -5.27
N HIS A 36 -11.64 -5.01 -5.75
CA HIS A 36 -10.37 -4.84 -5.07
C HIS A 36 -10.69 -4.52 -3.60
N PRO A 37 -10.17 -5.29 -2.62
CA PRO A 37 -10.38 -4.97 -1.22
C PRO A 37 -9.97 -3.50 -1.04
N ARG A 38 -10.94 -2.63 -0.69
CA ARG A 38 -10.68 -1.19 -0.53
C ARG A 38 -9.57 -1.04 0.50
N MET A 39 -8.37 -0.73 0.02
CA MET A 39 -7.25 -0.41 0.89
C MET A 39 -7.54 0.94 1.55
N ARG A 40 -7.19 1.04 2.83
CA ARG A 40 -7.22 2.35 3.50
C ARG A 40 -6.19 3.25 2.85
N ILE A 41 -6.42 4.56 2.90
CA ILE A 41 -5.49 5.54 2.31
C ILE A 41 -4.06 5.32 2.82
N ASP A 42 -3.89 5.08 4.12
CA ASP A 42 -2.57 4.87 4.70
C ASP A 42 -1.90 3.59 4.17
N GLU A 43 -2.67 2.52 3.93
CA GLU A 43 -2.14 1.30 3.31
C GLU A 43 -1.71 1.53 1.87
N THR A 44 -2.47 2.33 1.12
CA THR A 44 -2.12 2.73 -0.25
C THR A 44 -0.86 3.59 -0.26
N LEU A 45 -0.74 4.56 0.66
CA LEU A 45 0.45 5.40 0.78
C LEU A 45 1.69 4.56 1.10
N VAL A 46 1.61 3.64 2.06
CA VAL A 46 2.74 2.76 2.41
C VAL A 46 3.09 1.80 1.26
N LEU A 47 2.09 1.32 0.51
CA LEU A 47 2.33 0.52 -0.68
C LEU A 47 3.10 1.31 -1.76
N LEU A 48 2.67 2.54 -2.04
CA LEU A 48 3.31 3.41 -3.02
C LEU A 48 4.72 3.83 -2.58
N LEU A 49 4.92 4.03 -1.28
CA LEU A 49 6.25 4.24 -0.70
C LEU A 49 7.17 3.06 -0.98
N PHE A 50 6.73 1.83 -0.73
CA PHE A 50 7.55 0.65 -1.00
C PHE A 50 7.82 0.45 -2.49
N ARG A 51 6.87 0.79 -3.36
CA ARG A 51 7.11 0.82 -4.81
C ARG A 51 8.26 1.77 -5.15
N ARG A 52 8.21 3.00 -4.64
CA ARG A 52 9.26 4.02 -4.86
C ARG A 52 10.62 3.57 -4.33
N LEU A 53 10.69 3.10 -3.08
CA LEU A 53 11.96 2.64 -2.48
C LEU A 53 12.57 1.45 -3.25
N TRP A 54 11.72 0.56 -3.78
CA TRP A 54 12.17 -0.54 -4.63
C TRP A 54 12.71 -0.04 -5.98
N GLU A 55 12.03 0.91 -6.63
CA GLU A 55 12.52 1.51 -7.87
C GLU A 55 13.86 2.23 -7.68
N GLU A 56 14.01 2.99 -6.59
CA GLU A 56 15.25 3.66 -6.21
C GLU A 56 16.40 2.64 -6.02
N GLY A 57 16.17 1.59 -5.21
CA GLY A 57 17.19 0.54 -5.01
C GLY A 57 17.54 -0.22 -6.30
N VAL A 58 16.55 -0.49 -7.17
CA VAL A 58 16.83 -1.09 -8.50
C VAL A 58 17.68 -0.18 -9.37
N GLN A 59 17.40 1.13 -9.36
CA GLN A 59 18.14 2.11 -10.14
C GLN A 59 19.58 2.30 -9.64
N GLU A 60 19.80 2.16 -8.34
CA GLU A 60 21.10 2.26 -7.68
C GLU A 60 21.91 0.95 -7.78
N GLY A 61 21.26 -0.16 -8.15
CA GLY A 61 21.88 -1.48 -8.23
C GLY A 61 21.90 -2.24 -6.90
N ASP A 62 21.21 -1.73 -5.88
CA ASP A 62 21.07 -2.29 -4.54
C ASP A 62 20.00 -3.38 -4.49
N VAL A 63 20.16 -4.34 -5.41
CA VAL A 63 19.23 -5.44 -5.62
C VAL A 63 19.87 -6.73 -5.12
N GLU A 64 19.20 -7.35 -4.17
CA GLU A 64 19.55 -8.67 -3.65
C GLU A 64 19.01 -9.80 -4.54
N ARG A 65 18.98 -11.02 -3.98
CA ARG A 65 18.46 -12.20 -4.65
C ARG A 65 16.99 -12.01 -5.03
N TYR A 66 16.62 -12.48 -6.23
CA TYR A 66 15.25 -12.43 -6.74
C TYR A 66 14.69 -11.01 -6.93
N GLY A 67 15.55 -10.01 -7.13
CA GLY A 67 15.07 -8.66 -7.41
C GLY A 67 14.55 -7.91 -6.19
N SER A 68 14.88 -8.34 -4.97
CA SER A 68 14.46 -7.65 -3.75
C SER A 68 15.42 -6.51 -3.39
N VAL A 69 14.89 -5.51 -2.69
CA VAL A 69 15.68 -4.40 -2.13
C VAL A 69 15.63 -4.49 -0.61
N LEU A 70 16.79 -4.41 0.05
CA LEU A 70 16.89 -4.41 1.50
C LEU A 70 16.97 -2.97 2.02
N VAL A 71 16.09 -2.63 2.96
CA VAL A 71 16.11 -1.38 3.70
C VAL A 71 15.93 -1.66 5.19
N THR A 72 15.89 -0.63 6.03
CA THR A 72 15.50 -0.77 7.44
C THR A 72 14.13 -0.15 7.70
N LEU A 73 13.49 -0.56 8.79
CA LEU A 73 12.18 -0.04 9.18
C LEU A 73 12.25 1.46 9.48
N ASN A 74 13.31 1.94 10.15
CA ASN A 74 13.47 3.37 10.41
C ASN A 74 13.70 4.16 9.12
N ALA A 75 14.54 3.67 8.20
CA ALA A 75 14.76 4.34 6.91
C ALA A 75 13.47 4.42 6.07
N ALA A 76 12.67 3.35 6.07
CA ALA A 76 11.36 3.34 5.43
C ALA A 76 10.39 4.31 6.12
N TYR A 77 10.42 4.40 7.45
CA TYR A 77 9.59 5.33 8.21
C TYR A 77 9.99 6.79 7.95
N ASP A 78 11.28 7.13 7.91
CA ASP A 78 11.75 8.48 7.57
C ASP A 78 11.28 8.88 6.17
N ALA A 79 11.41 7.98 5.19
CA ALA A 79 10.91 8.20 3.83
C ALA A 79 9.38 8.38 3.79
N TYR A 80 8.65 7.67 4.64
CA TYR A 80 7.21 7.88 4.84
C TYR A 80 6.91 9.28 5.39
N GLN A 81 7.62 9.71 6.44
CA GLN A 81 7.44 11.03 7.06
C GLN A 81 7.67 12.14 6.04
N ASP A 82 8.72 12.04 5.24
CA ASP A 82 9.02 12.99 4.17
C ASP A 82 7.90 13.06 3.12
N MET A 83 7.34 11.91 2.74
CA MET A 83 6.27 11.83 1.76
C MET A 83 4.99 12.51 2.27
N VAL A 84 4.57 12.22 3.52
CA VAL A 84 3.32 12.78 4.07
C VAL A 84 3.45 14.23 4.48
N ALA A 85 4.64 14.68 4.91
CA ALA A 85 4.91 16.08 5.21
C ALA A 85 4.71 16.97 3.97
N ARG A 86 5.19 16.53 2.80
CA ARG A 86 4.96 17.23 1.53
C ARG A 86 3.48 17.31 1.16
N ALA A 87 2.72 16.28 1.49
CA ALA A 87 1.28 16.21 1.26
C ALA A 87 0.42 16.91 2.34
N ARG A 88 1.04 17.53 3.36
CA ARG A 88 0.36 18.15 4.52
C ARG A 88 -0.62 17.20 5.23
N ARG A 89 -0.33 15.91 5.26
CA ARG A 89 -1.12 14.90 5.96
C ARG A 89 -0.58 14.65 7.36
N PRO A 90 -1.43 14.23 8.32
CA PRO A 90 -0.96 13.77 9.61
C PRO A 90 -0.06 12.55 9.45
N THR A 91 1.10 12.59 10.12
CA THR A 91 2.05 11.49 10.15
C THR A 91 1.60 10.43 11.15
N LEU A 92 1.66 9.16 10.74
CA LEU A 92 1.44 8.03 11.64
C LEU A 92 2.55 7.94 12.67
N SER A 93 2.27 7.34 13.84
CA SER A 93 3.34 6.92 14.73
C SER A 93 4.15 5.78 14.10
N ILE A 94 5.40 5.57 14.57
CA ILE A 94 6.23 4.44 14.12
C ILE A 94 5.56 3.09 14.41
N ALA A 95 4.80 2.99 15.51
CA ALA A 95 4.08 1.77 15.87
C ALA A 95 2.94 1.48 14.88
N ASP A 96 2.17 2.50 14.50
CA ASP A 96 1.09 2.37 13.51
C ASP A 96 1.64 2.08 12.12
N PHE A 97 2.74 2.73 11.74
CA PHE A 97 3.46 2.42 10.50
C PHE A 97 3.89 0.95 10.48
N LYS A 98 4.57 0.47 11.53
CA LYS A 98 4.97 -0.94 11.65
C LYS A 98 3.78 -1.90 11.55
N ALA A 99 2.61 -1.55 12.10
CA ALA A 99 1.39 -2.35 11.97
C ALA A 99 0.86 -2.41 10.53
N LEU A 100 0.99 -1.33 9.76
CA LEU A 100 0.69 -1.32 8.32
C LEU A 100 1.69 -2.17 7.54
N VAL A 101 2.98 -2.06 7.85
CA VAL A 101 4.02 -2.90 7.25
C VAL A 101 3.72 -4.39 7.47
N ALA A 102 3.41 -4.80 8.71
CA ALA A 102 3.00 -6.18 9.02
C ALA A 102 1.73 -6.62 8.26
N THR A 103 0.85 -5.69 7.89
CA THR A 103 -0.31 -5.98 7.04
C THR A 103 0.09 -6.30 5.60
N LEU A 104 1.08 -5.58 5.07
CA LEU A 104 1.63 -5.81 3.72
C LEU A 104 2.52 -7.06 3.67
N GLU A 105 3.16 -7.43 4.79
CA GLU A 105 3.89 -8.69 4.93
C GLU A 105 2.99 -9.90 4.66
N ARG A 106 1.75 -9.90 5.18
CA ARG A 106 0.75 -10.95 4.93
C ARG A 106 0.37 -11.09 3.46
N ARG A 107 0.60 -10.05 2.65
CA ARG A 107 0.39 -10.06 1.19
C ARG A 107 1.66 -10.40 0.42
N ALA A 108 2.72 -10.76 1.13
CA ALA A 108 4.02 -11.13 0.59
C ALA A 108 4.71 -10.03 -0.23
N ILE A 109 4.34 -8.76 -0.03
CA ILE A 109 4.94 -7.60 -0.72
C ILE A 109 6.28 -7.24 -0.07
N ILE A 110 6.32 -7.34 1.25
CA ILE A 110 7.51 -7.11 2.06
C ILE A 110 7.75 -8.31 2.99
N ARG A 111 8.93 -8.39 3.57
CA ARG A 111 9.26 -9.25 4.70
C ARG A 111 9.92 -8.40 5.78
N LEU A 112 9.44 -8.52 7.02
CA LEU A 112 10.10 -7.94 8.19
C LEU A 112 11.06 -8.98 8.77
N GLY A 113 12.27 -8.55 9.10
CA GLY A 113 13.24 -9.34 9.85
C GLY A 113 13.04 -9.24 11.36
N GLU A 114 14.03 -9.73 12.09
CA GLU A 114 14.12 -9.56 13.55
C GLU A 114 14.88 -8.27 13.89
N LEU A 115 14.75 -7.79 15.13
CA LEU A 115 15.56 -6.66 15.58
C LEU A 115 17.03 -7.02 15.48
N ASP A 116 17.79 -6.17 14.79
CA ASP A 116 19.23 -6.22 14.77
C ASP A 116 19.76 -5.44 15.98
N ASP A 117 20.42 -6.14 16.91
CA ASP A 117 20.94 -5.55 18.14
C ASP A 117 22.12 -4.58 17.89
N GLU A 118 22.83 -4.71 16.77
CA GLU A 118 23.96 -3.84 16.43
C GLU A 118 23.48 -2.54 15.78
N LEU A 119 22.46 -2.63 14.93
CA LEU A 119 21.86 -1.48 14.25
C LEU A 119 20.72 -0.83 15.04
N GLU A 120 20.24 -1.49 16.11
CA GLU A 120 19.03 -1.13 16.86
C GLU A 120 17.82 -0.87 15.93
N ASP A 121 17.73 -1.63 14.83
CA ASP A 121 16.73 -1.46 13.77
C ASP A 121 16.25 -2.81 13.22
N ILE A 122 15.14 -2.81 12.49
CA ILE A 122 14.56 -4.01 11.91
C ILE A 122 14.81 -3.99 10.40
N PRO A 123 15.52 -4.98 9.82
CA PRO A 123 15.67 -5.07 8.38
C PRO A 123 14.32 -5.38 7.73
N LEU A 124 14.09 -4.76 6.58
CA LEU A 124 12.86 -4.85 5.80
C LEU A 124 13.24 -5.15 4.35
N THR A 125 12.79 -6.29 3.84
CA THR A 125 13.02 -6.69 2.45
C THR A 125 11.79 -6.35 1.61
N ILE A 126 11.94 -5.46 0.63
CA ILE A 126 10.91 -5.14 -0.35
C ILE A 126 11.07 -6.08 -1.54
N ARG A 127 10.02 -6.82 -1.88
CA ARG A 127 10.06 -7.83 -2.95
C ARG A 127 9.63 -7.21 -4.28
N ALA A 128 10.18 -7.71 -5.38
CA ALA A 128 9.81 -7.30 -6.74
C ALA A 128 8.30 -7.40 -7.03
N LEU A 129 7.55 -8.22 -6.27
CA LEU A 129 6.08 -8.29 -6.33
C LEU A 129 5.41 -6.91 -6.18
N VAL A 130 6.03 -5.96 -5.46
CA VAL A 130 5.52 -4.59 -5.33
C VAL A 130 5.33 -3.92 -6.69
N ALA A 131 6.17 -4.26 -7.68
CA ALA A 131 6.08 -3.75 -9.04
C ALA A 131 4.85 -4.23 -9.80
N THR A 132 4.37 -5.42 -9.46
CA THR A 132 3.17 -5.99 -10.06
C THR A 132 1.92 -5.48 -9.35
N VAL A 133 1.96 -5.39 -8.01
CA VAL A 133 0.80 -4.97 -7.20
C VAL A 133 0.52 -3.47 -7.33
N ALA A 134 1.57 -2.65 -7.37
CA ALA A 134 1.49 -1.20 -7.58
C ALA A 134 2.04 -0.83 -8.97
N GLY A 135 1.65 -1.60 -9.99
CA GLY A 135 2.02 -1.36 -11.39
C GLY A 135 1.10 -0.37 -12.10
N ASP A 136 1.29 -0.23 -13.41
CA ASP A 136 0.61 0.77 -14.25
C ASP A 136 -0.92 0.69 -14.13
N GLU A 137 -1.49 -0.51 -14.07
CA GLU A 137 -2.95 -0.69 -13.97
C GLU A 137 -3.50 -0.21 -12.62
N PHE A 138 -2.76 -0.45 -11.54
CA PHE A 138 -3.14 0.06 -10.22
C PHE A 138 -3.10 1.59 -10.19
N LEU A 139 -2.08 2.19 -10.81
CA LEU A 139 -1.95 3.65 -10.92
C LEU A 139 -3.06 4.25 -11.79
N ALA A 140 -3.36 3.65 -12.95
CA ALA A 140 -4.44 4.09 -13.83
C ALA A 140 -5.80 4.05 -13.11
N HIS A 141 -6.05 3.00 -12.33
CA HIS A 141 -7.27 2.90 -11.52
C HIS A 141 -7.31 3.95 -10.40
N LEU A 142 -6.17 4.25 -9.76
CA LEU A 142 -6.07 5.30 -8.75
C LEU A 142 -6.33 6.69 -9.36
N GLU A 143 -5.79 6.98 -10.54
CA GLU A 143 -6.04 8.23 -11.27
C GLU A 143 -7.51 8.38 -11.68
N GLU A 144 -8.13 7.29 -12.15
CA GLU A 144 -9.56 7.27 -12.44
C GLU A 144 -10.38 7.58 -11.17
N LEU A 145 -10.03 6.96 -10.04
CA LEU A 145 -10.69 7.18 -8.77
C LEU A 145 -10.57 8.65 -8.31
N LEU A 146 -9.39 9.24 -8.43
CA LEU A 146 -9.13 10.64 -8.06
C LEU A 146 -9.81 11.64 -9.01
N SER A 147 -10.09 11.23 -10.25
CA SER A 147 -10.80 12.05 -11.24
C SER A 147 -12.31 12.09 -11.02
N ARG A 148 -12.86 11.24 -10.13
CA ARG A 148 -14.28 11.23 -9.80
C ARG A 148 -14.62 12.42 -8.88
N PRO A 149 -15.76 13.10 -9.12
CA PRO A 149 -16.14 14.31 -8.37
C PRO A 149 -16.34 14.06 -6.87
N ASP A 150 -16.60 12.82 -6.46
CA ASP A 150 -16.83 12.42 -5.05
C ASP A 150 -15.63 12.68 -4.11
N PHE A 151 -14.42 12.91 -4.64
CA PHE A 151 -13.20 13.19 -3.86
C PHE A 151 -12.79 14.67 -3.85
N GLN A 152 -13.54 15.56 -4.50
CA GLN A 152 -13.20 16.99 -4.57
C GLN A 152 -13.75 17.81 -3.39
N ASP A 153 -14.68 17.26 -2.60
CA ASP A 153 -15.37 17.95 -1.52
C ASP A 153 -15.00 17.36 -0.15
N THR A 154 -13.80 17.65 0.35
CA THR A 154 -13.57 17.65 1.80
C THR A 154 -12.97 18.99 2.17
N ASP A 155 -13.82 20.00 2.15
CA ASP A 155 -13.54 21.31 2.72
C ASP A 155 -13.12 21.12 4.18
N LEU A 156 -11.88 21.50 4.47
CA LEU A 156 -11.37 21.64 5.83
C LEU A 156 -12.15 22.81 6.46
N GLU A 157 -13.27 22.52 7.11
CA GLU A 157 -13.99 23.50 7.93
C GLU A 157 -13.00 24.08 8.97
N PRO A 158 -12.73 25.39 8.97
CA PRO A 158 -11.88 26.00 9.98
C PRO A 158 -12.60 25.90 11.32
N VAL A 159 -11.98 25.22 12.29
CA VAL A 159 -12.44 25.19 13.68
C VAL A 159 -12.34 26.61 14.23
N ASN A 160 -13.45 27.35 14.16
CA ASN A 160 -13.56 28.69 14.68
C ASN A 160 -13.67 28.62 16.21
N ASN A 161 -12.52 28.67 16.90
CA ASN A 161 -12.47 28.68 18.35
C ASN A 161 -12.74 30.09 18.89
N ASN A 162 -13.97 30.58 18.67
CA ASN A 162 -14.50 31.73 19.38
C ASN A 162 -15.02 31.25 20.74
N THR A 163 -14.12 31.14 21.70
CA THR A 163 -14.50 31.25 23.12
C THR A 163 -14.69 32.73 23.38
N ASP A 164 -15.93 33.19 23.21
CA ASP A 164 -16.35 34.51 23.63
C ASP A 164 -16.01 34.71 25.11
N ALA A 165 -15.29 35.80 25.35
CA ALA A 165 -15.15 36.41 26.65
C ALA A 165 -16.55 36.72 27.20
N ASN A 166 -16.92 36.10 28.32
CA ASN A 166 -17.93 36.67 29.21
C ASN A 166 -17.22 37.17 30.46
N GLU A 167 -17.08 38.49 30.45
CA GLU A 167 -16.99 39.35 31.61
C GLU A 167 -18.09 38.98 32.62
N GLU A 168 -17.71 38.65 33.85
CA GLU A 168 -18.59 38.82 35.02
C GLU A 168 -17.79 39.56 36.08
N ASP A 169 -17.84 40.88 35.97
CA ASP A 169 -17.64 41.82 37.07
C ASP A 169 -19.02 42.15 37.66
N GLU A 170 -19.05 42.37 38.98
CA GLU A 170 -20.15 42.86 39.84
C GLU A 170 -21.19 41.87 40.41
N ALA A 171 -21.00 41.53 41.70
CA ALA A 171 -21.88 41.97 42.80
C ALA A 171 -21.17 41.90 44.16
#